data_AF-A0A2E6H0N5-F1
#
_entry.id   AF-A0A2E6H0N5-F1
#
_cell.length_a   1.000
_cell.length_b   1.000
_cell.length_c   1.000
_cell.angle_alpha   90.00
_cell.angle_beta   90.00
_cell.angle_gamma   90.00
#
_symmetry.space_group_name_H-M   'P 1'
#
loop_
_entity.id
_entity.type
_entity.pdbx_description
1 polymer ?
#
loop_
_entity_poly.entity_id
_entity_poly.type
_entity_poly.pdbx_seq_one_letter_code
_entity_poly.pdbx_strand_id
1 'polypeptide(L)'
;MKVLSILFFFLISVNSFAASKKYSISCKGDDCFTDGWFMQEMGGFYFLNNNCKSGDCENIGWSSIDSKGDTFDVTCLPGGCFYEGWKSVNKAGNKVLKDEVKCKLNSCLTYGWTVKTGYDLSGGNVSCINDDCSRFGGTAVWRGKISRTACKNDDCYRYGWNLTIY
;
A
#
# COMPACT_ATOMS: atom_id res chain seq x y z
N MET A 1 -27.02 28.72 53.51
CA MET A 1 -25.77 29.46 53.72
C MET A 1 -24.80 29.03 52.62
N LYS A 2 -24.50 29.96 51.69
CA LYS A 2 -23.42 30.06 50.68
C LYS A 2 -22.60 28.77 50.42
N VAL A 3 -22.81 28.05 49.31
CA VAL A 3 -22.31 28.32 47.95
C VAL A 3 -20.80 28.61 47.93
N LEU A 4 -19.99 27.61 47.56
CA LEU A 4 -18.97 27.65 46.49
C LEU A 4 -18.15 26.33 46.54
N SER A 5 -18.42 25.40 45.63
CA SER A 5 -17.44 24.39 45.26
C SER A 5 -17.30 24.49 43.75
N ILE A 6 -16.28 25.24 43.35
CA ILE A 6 -15.86 25.40 41.96
C ILE A 6 -15.29 24.05 41.55
N LEU A 7 -16.11 23.20 40.93
CA LEU A 7 -15.63 22.05 40.19
C LEU A 7 -15.07 22.56 38.87
N PHE A 8 -13.75 22.75 38.85
CA PHE A 8 -12.98 23.03 37.65
C PHE A 8 -13.09 21.81 36.72
N PHE A 9 -14.02 21.86 35.76
CA PHE A 9 -14.02 20.91 34.65
C PHE A 9 -12.79 21.21 33.79
N PHE A 10 -11.71 20.47 34.04
CA PHE A 10 -10.61 20.35 33.08
C PHE A 10 -11.19 19.68 31.84
N LEU A 11 -11.40 20.48 30.80
CA LEU A 11 -11.62 20.00 29.44
C LEU A 11 -10.39 19.17 29.04
N ILE A 12 -10.51 17.86 29.15
CA ILE A 12 -9.57 16.93 28.53
C ILE A 12 -9.81 17.10 27.03
N SER A 13 -8.95 17.88 26.37
CA SER A 13 -8.83 17.87 24.93
C SER A 13 -8.38 16.46 24.54
N VAL A 14 -9.34 15.61 24.20
CA VAL A 14 -9.08 14.37 23.50
C VAL A 14 -8.49 14.74 22.16
N ASN A 15 -7.16 14.81 22.10
CA ASN A 15 -6.43 14.71 20.84
C ASN A 15 -6.91 13.41 20.21
N SER A 16 -7.83 13.52 19.24
CA SER A 16 -8.21 12.40 18.41
C SER A 16 -6.99 12.10 17.55
N PHE A 17 -6.06 11.32 18.09
CA PHE A 17 -4.97 10.75 17.31
C PHE A 17 -5.63 9.95 16.20
N ALA A 18 -5.45 10.37 14.95
CA ALA A 18 -5.89 9.59 13.80
C ALA A 18 -5.30 8.18 13.95
N ALA A 19 -6.19 7.18 14.07
CA ALA A 19 -5.78 5.82 14.31
C ALA A 19 -5.05 5.30 13.06
N SER A 20 -3.76 5.00 13.18
CA SER A 20 -2.99 4.39 12.10
C SER A 20 -3.49 2.98 11.83
N LYS A 21 -3.57 2.59 10.56
CA LYS A 21 -3.83 1.19 10.17
C LYS A 21 -2.54 0.47 9.89
N LYS A 22 -2.41 -0.76 10.39
CA LYS A 22 -1.22 -1.59 10.20
C LYS A 22 -1.59 -2.86 9.45
N TYR A 23 -0.75 -3.25 8.51
CA TYR A 23 -0.92 -4.45 7.71
C TYR A 23 0.38 -5.25 7.72
N SER A 24 0.23 -6.57 7.79
CA SER A 24 1.32 -7.51 7.54
C SER A 24 1.12 -8.14 6.17
N ILE A 25 2.20 -8.17 5.38
CA ILE A 25 2.24 -8.81 4.08
C ILE A 25 3.18 -10.02 4.17
N SER A 26 2.76 -11.14 3.59
CA SER A 26 3.53 -12.38 3.50
C SER A 26 3.46 -12.96 2.09
N CYS A 27 4.58 -13.48 1.60
CA CYS A 27 4.63 -14.22 0.35
C CYS A 27 3.89 -15.56 0.49
N LYS A 28 3.28 -16.03 -0.60
CA LYS A 28 2.56 -17.31 -0.61
C LYS A 28 3.48 -18.51 -0.77
N GLY A 29 4.63 -18.31 -1.39
CA GLY A 29 5.74 -19.25 -1.43
C GLY A 29 7.04 -18.52 -1.08
N ASP A 30 8.13 -18.97 -1.69
CA ASP A 30 9.48 -18.44 -1.41
C ASP A 30 9.72 -17.06 -2.05
N ASP A 31 8.94 -16.72 -3.07
CA ASP A 31 9.04 -15.45 -3.79
C ASP A 31 7.65 -14.85 -4.06
N CYS A 32 7.42 -13.67 -3.47
CA CYS A 32 6.22 -12.89 -3.68
C CYS A 32 5.95 -12.57 -5.17
N PHE A 33 6.96 -12.46 -6.01
CA PHE A 33 6.82 -12.11 -7.41
C PHE A 33 6.56 -13.29 -8.35
N THR A 34 6.74 -14.50 -7.85
CA THR A 34 6.34 -15.72 -8.55
C THR A 34 4.98 -16.21 -8.05
N ASP A 35 4.78 -16.27 -6.73
CA ASP A 35 3.61 -16.92 -6.12
C ASP A 35 2.50 -15.93 -5.72
N GLY A 36 2.83 -14.64 -5.65
CA GLY A 36 1.97 -13.60 -5.09
C GLY A 36 2.08 -13.50 -3.57
N TRP A 37 1.24 -12.64 -3.00
CA TRP A 37 1.29 -12.29 -1.58
C TRP A 37 -0.09 -12.11 -0.96
N PHE A 38 -0.14 -12.29 0.35
CA PHE A 38 -1.32 -12.05 1.17
C PHE A 38 -1.07 -10.86 2.10
N MET A 39 -2.01 -9.93 2.16
CA MET A 39 -2.00 -8.79 3.08
C MET A 39 -3.14 -8.94 4.09
N GLN A 40 -2.84 -8.74 5.37
CA GLN A 40 -3.81 -8.79 6.47
C GLN A 40 -3.72 -7.52 7.33
N GLU A 41 -4.86 -6.89 7.63
CA GLU A 41 -4.95 -5.83 8.63
C GLU A 41 -4.72 -6.42 10.03
N MET A 42 -3.76 -5.86 10.77
CA MET A 42 -3.41 -6.32 12.11
C MET A 42 -4.51 -5.93 13.10
N GLY A 43 -5.17 -6.94 13.69
CA GLY A 43 -6.31 -6.74 14.58
C GLY A 43 -7.61 -6.35 13.86
N GLY A 44 -7.64 -6.45 12.54
CA GLY A 44 -8.82 -6.21 11.71
C GLY A 44 -9.24 -7.45 10.91
N PHE A 45 -10.36 -7.32 10.20
CA PHE A 45 -10.89 -8.37 9.31
C PHE A 45 -10.53 -8.16 7.85
N TYR A 46 -9.93 -7.02 7.51
CA TYR A 46 -9.57 -6.73 6.12
C TYR A 46 -8.37 -7.58 5.69
N PHE A 47 -8.50 -8.17 4.50
CA PHE A 47 -7.41 -8.82 3.79
C PHE A 47 -7.41 -8.45 2.31
N LEU A 48 -6.26 -8.64 1.66
CA LEU A 48 -6.11 -8.56 0.22
C LEU A 48 -5.24 -9.73 -0.26
N ASN A 49 -5.80 -10.55 -1.13
CA ASN A 49 -5.15 -11.73 -1.68
C ASN A 49 -4.66 -11.44 -3.10
N ASN A 50 -3.35 -11.47 -3.35
CA ASN A 50 -2.73 -11.10 -4.63
C ASN A 50 -2.14 -12.34 -5.30
N ASN A 51 -2.45 -12.60 -6.56
CA ASN A 51 -1.96 -13.74 -7.33
C ASN A 51 -1.25 -13.25 -8.58
N CYS A 52 -0.04 -13.77 -8.83
CA CYS A 52 0.68 -13.46 -10.06
C CYS A 52 -0.02 -14.07 -11.26
N LYS A 53 -0.10 -13.30 -12.35
CA LYS A 53 -0.64 -13.78 -13.62
C LYS A 53 0.40 -14.68 -14.26
N SER A 54 0.02 -15.92 -14.56
CA SER A 54 0.92 -16.94 -15.13
C SER A 54 2.22 -17.15 -14.32
N GLY A 55 2.18 -16.92 -13.00
CA GLY A 55 3.35 -17.05 -12.14
C GLY A 55 4.40 -15.93 -12.30
N ASP A 56 4.04 -14.79 -12.90
CA ASP A 56 4.99 -13.70 -13.14
C ASP A 56 4.35 -12.32 -12.84
N CYS A 57 4.54 -11.85 -11.61
CA CYS A 57 4.10 -10.52 -11.21
C CYS A 57 4.98 -9.39 -11.77
N GLU A 58 6.25 -9.65 -12.09
CA GLU A 58 7.20 -8.61 -12.48
C GLU A 58 7.02 -8.18 -13.93
N ASN A 59 6.68 -9.12 -14.82
CA ASN A 59 6.60 -8.87 -16.25
C ASN A 59 5.17 -8.88 -16.79
N ILE A 60 4.23 -9.56 -16.13
CA ILE A 60 2.84 -9.67 -16.59
C ILE A 60 1.91 -8.86 -15.67
N GLY A 61 2.04 -9.07 -14.37
CA GLY A 61 1.27 -8.39 -13.33
C GLY A 61 0.49 -9.37 -12.47
N TRP A 62 -0.50 -8.86 -11.75
CA TRP A 62 -1.23 -9.66 -10.75
C TRP A 62 -2.71 -9.32 -10.71
N SER A 63 -3.49 -10.23 -10.13
CA SER A 63 -4.86 -9.98 -9.74
C SER A 63 -5.01 -10.02 -8.23
N SER A 64 -5.86 -9.17 -7.69
CA SER A 64 -6.14 -9.10 -6.27
C SER A 64 -7.63 -9.17 -6.00
N ILE A 65 -7.99 -9.79 -4.88
CA ILE A 65 -9.34 -9.76 -4.32
C ILE A 65 -9.27 -9.44 -2.84
N ASP A 66 -10.09 -8.51 -2.38
CA ASP A 66 -10.14 -8.11 -0.97
C ASP A 66 -11.23 -8.83 -0.18
N SER A 67 -11.29 -8.59 1.13
CA SER A 67 -12.27 -9.20 2.04
C SER A 67 -13.73 -8.84 1.75
N LYS A 68 -14.00 -7.90 0.84
CA LYS A 68 -15.34 -7.50 0.40
C LYS A 68 -15.68 -8.02 -1.00
N GLY A 69 -14.72 -8.68 -1.66
CA GLY A 69 -14.86 -9.13 -3.04
C GLY A 69 -14.52 -8.05 -4.06
N ASP A 70 -14.00 -6.88 -3.65
CA ASP A 70 -13.51 -5.89 -4.59
C ASP A 70 -12.24 -6.44 -5.27
N THR A 71 -12.09 -6.17 -6.57
CA THR A 71 -11.01 -6.74 -7.38
C THR A 71 -10.06 -5.68 -7.89
N PHE A 72 -8.78 -6.04 -8.01
CA PHE A 72 -7.73 -5.19 -8.57
C PHE A 72 -7.01 -6.00 -9.63
N ASP A 73 -7.01 -5.54 -10.86
CA ASP A 73 -6.28 -6.17 -11.95
C ASP A 73 -5.11 -5.27 -12.34
N VAL A 74 -3.89 -5.76 -12.15
CA VAL A 74 -2.67 -5.03 -12.47
C VAL A 74 -2.02 -5.64 -13.70
N THR A 75 -1.64 -4.79 -14.64
CA THR A 75 -0.94 -5.16 -15.86
C THR A 75 0.32 -4.32 -15.98
N CYS A 76 1.46 -4.97 -16.14
CA CYS A 76 2.73 -4.28 -16.32
C CYS A 76 2.76 -3.49 -17.63
N LEU A 77 3.49 -2.38 -17.63
CA LEU A 77 3.87 -1.69 -18.85
C LEU A 77 4.96 -2.49 -19.59
N PRO A 78 5.18 -2.26 -20.90
CA PRO A 78 6.29 -2.88 -21.62
C PRO A 78 7.60 -2.63 -20.88
N GLY A 79 8.41 -3.67 -20.66
CA GLY A 79 9.63 -3.59 -19.86
C GLY A 79 9.49 -4.02 -18.39
N GLY A 80 8.26 -4.27 -17.93
CA GLY A 80 7.98 -4.82 -16.60
C GLY A 80 7.49 -3.80 -15.59
N CYS A 81 6.76 -4.30 -14.58
CA CYS A 81 6.11 -3.51 -13.56
C CYS A 81 7.11 -2.65 -12.78
N PHE A 82 8.26 -3.20 -12.41
CA PHE A 82 9.21 -2.52 -11.53
C PHE A 82 10.29 -1.72 -12.28
N TYR A 83 10.26 -1.73 -13.62
CA TYR A 83 11.15 -0.95 -14.48
C TYR A 83 10.41 0.25 -15.10
N GLU A 84 9.27 0.03 -15.73
CA GLU A 84 8.52 1.08 -16.45
C GLU A 84 7.25 1.51 -15.70
N GLY A 85 6.67 0.59 -14.93
CA GLY A 85 5.46 0.83 -14.15
C GLY A 85 4.32 -0.09 -14.58
N TRP A 86 3.11 0.22 -14.14
CA TRP A 86 1.94 -0.63 -14.37
C TRP A 86 0.66 0.18 -14.46
N LYS A 87 -0.38 -0.44 -15.01
CA LYS A 87 -1.75 0.05 -14.93
C LYS A 87 -2.54 -0.85 -14.01
N SER A 88 -3.44 -0.28 -13.22
CA SER A 88 -4.38 -1.02 -12.40
C SER A 88 -5.81 -0.70 -12.80
N VAL A 89 -6.68 -1.71 -12.72
CA VAL A 89 -8.12 -1.57 -12.80
C VAL A 89 -8.71 -2.10 -11.52
N ASN A 90 -9.28 -1.23 -10.69
CA ASN A 90 -9.98 -1.61 -9.47
C ASN A 90 -11.50 -1.59 -9.72
N LYS A 91 -12.18 -2.70 -9.41
CA LYS A 91 -13.63 -2.79 -9.44
C LYS A 91 -14.14 -2.94 -8.02
N ALA A 92 -14.85 -1.91 -7.54
CA ALA A 92 -15.45 -1.87 -6.22
C ALA A 92 -16.95 -1.60 -6.32
N GLY A 93 -17.77 -2.63 -6.09
CA GLY A 93 -19.19 -2.62 -6.43
C GLY A 93 -19.43 -2.18 -7.89
N ASN A 94 -20.21 -1.11 -8.09
CA ASN A 94 -20.52 -0.57 -9.42
C ASN A 94 -19.48 0.43 -9.97
N LYS A 95 -18.36 0.63 -9.26
CA LYS A 95 -17.33 1.61 -9.66
C LYS A 95 -16.15 0.89 -10.28
N VAL A 96 -15.66 1.42 -11.41
CA VAL A 96 -14.42 0.97 -12.07
C VAL A 96 -13.41 2.10 -12.04
N LEU A 97 -12.31 1.85 -11.35
CA LEU A 97 -11.20 2.75 -11.12
C LEU A 97 -10.01 2.33 -11.97
N LYS A 98 -9.31 3.31 -12.54
CA LYS A 98 -8.07 3.09 -13.29
C LYS A 98 -6.98 3.96 -12.72
N ASP A 99 -5.85 3.35 -12.38
CA ASP A 99 -4.65 4.07 -12.00
C ASP A 99 -3.51 3.71 -12.95
N GLU A 100 -2.58 4.65 -13.11
CA GLU A 100 -1.34 4.46 -13.86
C GLU A 100 -0.17 4.79 -12.96
N VAL A 101 0.73 3.83 -12.80
CA VAL A 101 1.97 3.95 -12.05
C VAL A 101 3.12 4.07 -13.02
N LYS A 102 4.04 5.00 -12.75
CA LYS A 102 5.28 5.17 -13.50
C LYS A 102 6.49 5.17 -12.57
N CYS A 103 7.46 4.32 -12.89
CA CYS A 103 8.74 4.32 -12.19
C CYS A 103 9.50 5.62 -12.46
N LYS A 104 10.27 6.07 -11.47
CA LYS A 104 11.19 7.19 -11.65
C LYS A 104 12.51 6.65 -12.19
N LEU A 105 13.10 7.38 -13.14
CA LEU A 105 14.40 7.02 -13.75
C LEU A 105 14.49 5.53 -14.14
N ASN A 106 13.38 4.98 -14.64
CA ASN A 106 13.22 3.58 -15.03
C ASN A 106 13.62 2.55 -13.94
N SER A 107 13.47 2.88 -12.66
CA SER A 107 13.59 1.89 -11.59
C SER A 107 12.70 2.27 -10.41
N CYS A 108 11.57 1.56 -10.29
CA CYS A 108 10.67 1.74 -9.15
C CYS A 108 11.34 1.32 -7.84
N LEU A 109 12.18 0.28 -7.88
CA LEU A 109 12.78 -0.29 -6.68
C LEU A 109 13.95 0.53 -6.15
N THR A 110 14.57 1.35 -7.00
CA THR A 110 15.65 2.25 -6.60
C THR A 110 15.12 3.63 -6.25
N TYR A 111 14.32 4.21 -7.14
CA TYR A 111 13.96 5.64 -7.06
C TYR A 111 12.52 5.89 -6.62
N GLY A 112 11.71 4.83 -6.51
CA GLY A 112 10.28 4.93 -6.26
C GLY A 112 9.48 5.25 -7.54
N TRP A 113 8.23 5.63 -7.36
CA TRP A 113 7.28 5.80 -8.46
C TRP A 113 6.27 6.90 -8.21
N THR A 114 5.61 7.33 -9.28
CA THR A 114 4.47 8.24 -9.22
C THR A 114 3.20 7.49 -9.60
N VAL A 115 2.06 7.94 -9.10
CA VAL A 115 0.78 7.35 -9.46
C VAL A 115 -0.21 8.42 -9.86
N LYS A 116 -0.92 8.16 -10.95
CA LYS A 116 -2.02 8.98 -11.43
C LYS A 116 -3.31 8.20 -11.25
N THR A 117 -4.29 8.77 -10.55
CA THR A 117 -5.60 8.14 -10.36
C THR A 117 -6.62 8.72 -11.33
N GLY A 118 -7.64 7.93 -11.65
CA GLY A 118 -8.78 8.37 -12.49
C GLY A 118 -9.83 9.22 -11.76
N TYR A 119 -9.66 9.54 -10.47
CA TYR A 119 -10.70 10.16 -9.61
C TYR A 119 -10.46 11.64 -9.37
N ASP A 120 -9.22 11.97 -9.06
CA ASP A 120 -8.78 13.25 -8.58
C ASP A 120 -7.31 13.46 -8.98
N LEU A 121 -6.92 14.70 -9.28
CA LEU A 121 -5.53 15.02 -9.63
C LEU A 121 -4.55 14.78 -8.48
N SER A 122 -5.05 14.45 -7.29
CA SER A 122 -4.32 13.91 -6.14
C SER A 122 -3.85 12.49 -6.44
N GLY A 123 -2.84 12.41 -7.30
CA GLY A 123 -2.07 11.21 -7.52
C GLY A 123 -1.37 10.72 -6.25
N GLY A 124 -0.31 9.96 -6.46
CA GLY A 124 0.55 9.48 -5.39
C GLY A 124 2.02 9.58 -5.77
N ASN A 125 2.86 9.52 -4.75
CA ASN A 125 4.29 9.43 -4.92
C ASN A 125 4.87 8.48 -3.89
N VAL A 126 5.81 7.65 -4.33
CA VAL A 126 6.58 6.75 -3.49
C VAL A 126 8.05 7.09 -3.61
N SER A 127 8.74 7.05 -2.48
CA SER A 127 10.18 7.22 -2.39
C SER A 127 10.76 6.06 -1.59
N CYS A 128 11.87 5.51 -2.08
CA CYS A 128 12.59 4.43 -1.41
C CYS A 128 13.42 4.95 -0.25
N ILE A 129 13.56 4.14 0.79
CA ILE A 129 14.51 4.38 1.87
C ILE A 129 15.87 3.88 1.40
N ASN A 130 16.92 4.70 1.54
CA ASN A 130 18.29 4.40 1.11
C ASN A 130 18.38 3.91 -0.35
N ASP A 131 17.57 4.50 -1.24
CA ASP A 131 17.51 4.16 -2.67
C ASP A 131 17.28 2.66 -2.94
N ASP A 132 16.63 1.94 -2.01
CA ASP A 132 16.33 0.52 -2.16
C ASP A 132 15.02 0.13 -1.45
N CYS A 133 13.92 0.21 -2.21
CA CYS A 133 12.59 -0.21 -1.76
C CYS A 133 12.50 -1.73 -1.54
N SER A 134 13.30 -2.52 -2.24
CA SER A 134 13.28 -3.98 -2.13
C SER A 134 13.82 -4.46 -0.79
N ARG A 135 14.79 -3.71 -0.26
CA ARG A 135 15.49 -4.02 0.97
C ARG A 135 14.95 -3.30 2.19
N PHE A 136 14.65 -2.01 2.06
CA PHE A 136 14.28 -1.15 3.20
C PHE A 136 12.83 -0.68 3.20
N GLY A 137 12.12 -0.88 2.08
CA GLY A 137 10.79 -0.32 1.88
C GLY A 137 10.86 1.17 1.54
N GLY A 138 9.79 1.90 1.87
CA GLY A 138 9.62 3.26 1.38
C GLY A 138 8.52 4.01 2.08
N THR A 139 8.40 5.29 1.73
CA THR A 139 7.28 6.14 2.14
C THR A 139 6.44 6.44 0.91
N ALA A 140 5.13 6.31 1.05
CA ALA A 140 4.18 6.59 -0.01
C ALA A 140 3.16 7.63 0.45
N VAL A 141 2.90 8.62 -0.39
CA VAL A 141 1.74 9.50 -0.27
C VAL A 141 0.72 9.05 -1.30
N TRP A 142 -0.47 8.71 -0.84
CA TRP A 142 -1.58 8.29 -1.69
C TRP A 142 -2.85 9.02 -1.29
N ARG A 143 -3.42 9.85 -2.19
CA ARG A 143 -4.65 10.62 -1.92
C ARG A 143 -4.58 11.41 -0.61
N GLY A 144 -3.43 12.05 -0.38
CA GLY A 144 -3.16 12.83 0.83
C GLY A 144 -2.87 12.01 2.10
N LYS A 145 -2.93 10.67 2.05
CA LYS A 145 -2.55 9.80 3.17
C LYS A 145 -1.11 9.38 3.05
N ILE A 146 -0.39 9.46 4.16
CA ILE A 146 0.99 8.99 4.24
C ILE A 146 0.95 7.52 4.65
N SER A 147 1.82 6.73 4.07
CA SER A 147 2.07 5.36 4.48
C SER A 147 3.55 5.03 4.45
N ARG A 148 3.95 4.08 5.28
CA ARG A 148 5.32 3.60 5.40
C ARG A 148 5.36 2.09 5.27
N THR A 149 6.24 1.62 4.41
CA THR A 149 6.57 0.22 4.21
C THR A 149 7.92 -0.08 4.84
N ALA A 150 8.02 -1.20 5.55
CA ALA A 150 9.26 -1.72 6.09
C ALA A 150 9.40 -3.20 5.76
N CYS A 151 10.49 -3.59 5.11
CA CYS A 151 10.76 -4.99 4.77
C CYS A 151 11.08 -5.82 6.01
N LYS A 152 10.76 -7.11 5.94
CA LYS A 152 11.15 -8.08 6.96
C LYS A 152 12.52 -8.64 6.57
N ASN A 153 13.44 -8.79 7.53
CA ASN A 153 14.79 -9.33 7.32
C ASN A 153 15.54 -8.73 6.12
N ASP A 154 15.42 -7.40 5.92
CA ASP A 154 16.04 -6.68 4.80
C ASP A 154 15.69 -7.24 3.40
N ASP A 155 14.55 -7.92 3.23
CA ASP A 155 14.11 -8.41 1.92
C ASP A 155 12.58 -8.52 1.89
N CYS A 156 11.95 -7.54 1.23
CA CYS A 156 10.50 -7.47 1.10
C CYS A 156 9.94 -8.63 0.27
N TYR A 157 10.67 -9.14 -0.72
CA TYR A 157 10.10 -10.07 -1.72
C TYR A 157 10.27 -11.52 -1.35
N ARG A 158 11.22 -11.80 -0.47
CA ARG A 158 11.38 -13.11 0.14
C ARG A 158 10.61 -13.28 1.43
N TYR A 159 10.61 -12.26 2.30
CA TYR A 159 10.06 -12.38 3.65
C TYR A 159 8.77 -11.58 3.88
N GLY A 160 8.36 -10.77 2.90
CA GLY A 160 7.24 -9.86 3.03
C GLY A 160 7.60 -8.55 3.74
N TRP A 161 6.58 -7.74 4.03
CA TRP A 161 6.75 -6.42 4.62
C TRP A 161 5.63 -6.06 5.58
N ASN A 162 5.83 -4.99 6.35
CA ASN A 162 4.79 -4.35 7.13
C ASN A 162 4.46 -2.99 6.51
N LEU A 163 3.16 -2.66 6.44
CA LEU A 163 2.65 -1.40 5.95
C LEU A 163 1.91 -0.68 7.07
N THR A 164 2.24 0.59 7.30
CA THR A 164 1.50 1.48 8.21
C THR A 164 0.92 2.63 7.42
N ILE A 165 -0.38 2.90 7.56
CA ILE A 165 -1.08 4.05 6.94
C ILE A 165 -1.49 5.01 8.06
N TYR A 166 -1.17 6.29 7.92
CA TYR A 166 -1.43 7.36 8.87
C TYR A 166 -2.64 8.21 8.46
#